data_AF-A0A132GTL7-F1
#
_entry.id   AF-A0A132GTL7-F1
#
_cell.length_a   1.000
_cell.length_b   1.000
_cell.length_c   1.000
_cell.angle_alpha   90.00
_cell.angle_beta   90.00
_cell.angle_gamma   90.00
#
_symmetry.space_group_name_H-M   'P 1'
#
loop_
_entity.id
_entity.type
_entity.pdbx_description
1 polymer ?
#
loop_
_entity_poly.entity_id
_entity_poly.type
_entity_poly.pdbx_seq_one_letter_code
_entity_poly.pdbx_strand_id
1 'polypeptide(L)' 'MEITKDTHLADLIAQYPWLKAEMAKVNEKFKMLNTPVGKIMLGKATIAEMSKKSGMEVEAIIERIKGLINQHINQ' A
#
# COMPACT_ATOMS: atom_id res chain seq x y z
N MET A 1 13.12 -6.67 -2.50
CA MET A 1 12.96 -5.28 -2.06
C MET A 1 12.66 -5.27 -0.57
N GLU A 2 13.39 -4.47 0.22
CA GLU A 2 13.04 -4.25 1.62
C GLU A 2 11.96 -3.16 1.69
N ILE A 3 10.83 -3.47 2.33
CA ILE A 3 9.73 -2.54 2.53
C ILE A 3 9.87 -1.93 3.93
N THR A 4 9.99 -0.61 4.00
CA THR A 4 10.19 0.18 5.22
C THR A 4 9.11 1.27 5.33
N LYS A 5 9.06 1.95 6.48
CA LYS A 5 8.12 3.05 6.71
C LYS A 5 8.24 4.21 5.69
N ASP A 6 9.43 4.40 5.13
CA ASP A 6 9.77 5.47 4.18
C ASP A 6 9.59 5.04 2.72
N THR A 7 9.19 3.77 2.49
CA THR A 7 8.89 3.28 1.14
C THR A 7 7.66 4.00 0.58
N HIS A 8 7.79 4.54 -0.64
CA HIS A 8 6.67 5.19 -1.32
C HIS A 8 5.70 4.14 -1.86
N LEU A 9 4.40 4.37 -1.64
CA LEU A 9 3.36 3.51 -2.23
C LEU A 9 3.41 3.52 -3.75
N ALA A 10 3.77 4.66 -4.36
CA ALA A 10 3.93 4.77 -5.81
C ALA A 10 4.92 3.73 -6.37
N ASP A 11 6.07 3.55 -5.72
CA ASP A 11 7.11 2.61 -6.15
C ASP A 11 6.63 1.16 -6.03
N LEU A 12 5.86 0.85 -4.99
CA LEU A 12 5.26 -0.46 -4.79
C LEU A 12 4.19 -0.74 -5.85
N ILE A 13 3.32 0.23 -6.16
CA ILE A 13 2.28 0.06 -7.18
C ILE A 13 2.89 0.04 -8.60
N ALA A 14 3.98 0.75 -8.85
CA ALA A 14 4.69 0.69 -10.12
C ALA A 14 5.28 -0.71 -10.37
N GLN A 15 5.86 -1.32 -9.33
CA GLN A 15 6.40 -2.69 -9.41
C GLN A 15 5.30 -3.76 -9.41
N TYR A 16 4.23 -3.54 -8.66
CA TYR A 16 3.12 -4.47 -8.50
C TYR A 16 1.78 -3.77 -8.78
N PRO A 17 1.39 -3.55 -10.05
CA PRO A 17 0.15 -2.82 -10.38
C PRO A 17 -1.11 -3.46 -9.79
N TRP A 18 -1.11 -4.78 -9.62
CA TRP A 18 -2.17 -5.56 -9.01
C TRP A 18 -2.33 -5.31 -7.50
N LEU A 19 -1.25 -4.88 -6.80
CA LEU A 19 -1.24 -4.66 -5.35
C LEU A 19 -2.27 -3.60 -4.94
N LYS A 20 -2.52 -2.62 -5.80
CA LYS A 20 -3.51 -1.56 -5.56
C LYS A 20 -4.92 -2.13 -5.34
N ALA A 21 -5.31 -3.11 -6.17
CA ALA A 21 -6.62 -3.75 -6.06
C ALA A 21 -6.71 -4.61 -4.79
N GLU A 22 -5.65 -5.34 -4.45
CA GLU A 22 -5.59 -6.15 -3.24
C GLU A 22 -5.62 -5.29 -1.97
N MET A 23 -4.85 -4.20 -1.91
CA MET A 23 -4.89 -3.27 -0.78
C MET A 23 -6.30 -2.68 -0.56
N ALA A 24 -7.03 -2.35 -1.63
CA ALA A 24 -8.40 -1.86 -1.53
C ALA A 24 -9.39 -2.90 -0.96
N LYS A 25 -9.08 -4.20 -1.04
CA LYS A 25 -9.84 -5.28 -0.38
C LYS A 25 -9.48 -5.44 1.10
N VAL A 26 -8.25 -5.07 1.48
CA VAL A 26 -7.77 -5.18 2.88
C VAL A 26 -8.47 -4.20 3.82
N ASN A 27 -8.62 -2.94 3.41
CA ASN A 27 -9.23 -1.90 4.23
C ASN A 27 -9.93 -0.88 3.35
N GLU A 28 -11.13 -0.45 3.75
CA GLU A 28 -11.89 0.57 3.03
C GLU A 28 -11.13 1.88 2.85
N LYS A 29 -10.25 2.23 3.81
CA LYS A 29 -9.41 3.42 3.70
C LYS A 29 -8.40 3.32 2.56
N PHE A 30 -8.02 2.12 2.12
CA PHE A 30 -7.21 1.95 0.92
C PHE A 30 -8.01 2.08 -0.38
N LYS A 31 -9.35 1.93 -0.37
CA LYS A 31 -10.19 2.23 -1.55
C LYS A 31 -10.01 3.67 -2.00
N MET A 32 -9.67 4.58 -1.07
CA MET A 32 -9.42 5.97 -1.41
C MET A 32 -8.30 6.12 -2.46
N LEU A 33 -7.34 5.19 -2.54
CA LEU A 33 -6.25 5.19 -3.54
C LEU A 33 -6.76 5.06 -4.98
N ASN A 34 -8.00 4.62 -5.17
CA ASN A 34 -8.65 4.53 -6.48
C ASN A 34 -9.27 5.87 -6.92
N THR A 35 -9.45 6.82 -6.01
CA THR A 35 -10.03 8.14 -6.32
C THR A 35 -8.99 9.08 -6.98
N PRO A 36 -9.41 10.11 -7.73
CA PRO A 36 -8.49 11.10 -8.30
C PRO A 36 -7.57 11.75 -7.26
N VAL A 37 -8.13 12.12 -6.10
CA VAL A 37 -7.37 12.68 -4.98
C VAL A 37 -6.39 11.67 -4.40
N GLY A 38 -6.85 10.41 -4.23
CA GLY A 38 -6.00 9.33 -3.76
C GLY A 38 -4.86 8.99 -4.71
N LYS A 39 -5.01 9.16 -6.02
CA LYS A 39 -3.92 8.98 -6.99
C LYS A 39 -2.80 10.01 -6.79
N ILE A 40 -3.17 11.28 -6.57
CA ILE A 40 -2.19 12.34 -6.29
C ILE A 40 -1.47 12.06 -4.96
N MET A 41 -2.22 11.64 -3.93
CA MET A 41 -1.64 11.26 -2.64
C MET A 41 -0.74 10.04 -2.76
N LEU A 42 -1.14 9.00 -3.49
CA LEU A 42 -0.35 7.78 -3.70
C LEU A 42 1.01 8.07 -4.32
N GLY A 43 1.08 9.04 -5.23
CA GLY A 43 2.33 9.53 -5.83
C GLY A 43 3.30 10.15 -4.84
N LYS A 44 2.85 10.54 -3.65
CA LYS A 44 3.63 11.26 -2.64
C LYS A 44 3.70 10.57 -1.28
N ALA A 45 2.83 9.59 -1.03
CA ALA A 45 2.66 8.98 0.27
C ALA A 45 3.64 7.83 0.51
N THR A 46 4.29 7.88 1.66
CA THR A 46 5.03 6.78 2.28
C THR A 46 4.09 5.88 3.09
N ILE A 47 4.59 4.70 3.48
CA ILE A 47 3.84 3.81 4.40
C ILE A 47 3.53 4.51 5.73
N ALA A 48 4.45 5.32 6.26
CA ALA A 48 4.25 6.08 7.50
C ALA A 48 3.06 7.05 7.39
N GLU A 49 2.90 7.74 6.26
CA GLU A 49 1.78 8.65 6.04
C GLU A 49 0.46 7.90 5.85
N MET A 50 0.51 6.73 5.20
CA MET A 50 -0.65 5.85 5.09
C MET A 50 -1.09 5.31 6.44
N SER A 51 -0.15 4.97 7.33
CA SER A 51 -0.45 4.60 8.71
C SER A 51 -1.21 5.70 9.44
N LYS A 52 -0.70 6.95 9.42
CA LYS A 52 -1.38 8.10 10.04
C LYS A 52 -2.81 8.31 9.53
N LYS A 53 -3.03 8.15 8.22
CA LYS A 53 -4.34 8.39 7.62
C LYS A 53 -5.30 7.20 7.77
N SER A 54 -4.78 5.99 7.71
CA SER A 54 -5.58 4.77 7.89
C SER A 54 -5.88 4.48 9.36
N GLY A 55 -5.09 5.01 10.29
CA GLY A 55 -5.12 4.61 11.70
C GLY A 55 -4.66 3.16 11.91
N MET A 56 -3.95 2.58 10.94
CA MET A 56 -3.30 1.28 11.06
C MET A 56 -1.84 1.46 11.44
N GLU A 57 -1.29 0.54 12.21
CA GLU A 57 0.15 0.54 12.52
C GLU A 57 1.01 0.34 11.26
N VAL A 58 2.14 1.04 11.21
CA VAL A 58 3.09 0.97 10.09
C VAL A 58 3.50 -0.48 9.82
N GLU A 59 3.86 -1.21 10.87
CA GLU A 59 4.30 -2.61 10.79
C GLU A 59 3.22 -3.50 10.22
N ALA A 60 1.97 -3.34 10.67
CA ALA A 60 0.83 -4.09 10.15
C ALA A 60 0.60 -3.84 8.64
N ILE A 61 0.80 -2.61 8.16
CA ILE A 61 0.73 -2.30 6.73
C ILE A 61 1.86 -3.00 5.97
N ILE A 62 3.09 -2.93 6.48
CA ILE A 62 4.26 -3.56 5.86
C ILE A 62 4.07 -5.08 5.77
N GLU A 63 3.69 -5.73 6.87
CA GLU A 63 3.44 -7.17 6.90
C GLU A 63 2.34 -7.58 5.94
N ARG A 64 1.26 -6.81 5.87
CA ARG A 64 0.16 -7.10 4.97
C ARG A 64 0.58 -7.00 3.50
N ILE A 65 1.34 -5.96 3.13
CA ILE A 65 1.88 -5.81 1.77
C ILE A 65 2.83 -6.96 1.44
N LYS A 66 3.77 -7.28 2.33
CA LYS A 66 4.69 -8.42 2.15
C LYS A 66 3.92 -9.73 1.99
N GLY A 67 2.89 -9.95 2.78
CA GLY A 67 2.01 -11.12 2.69
C GLY A 67 1.29 -11.21 1.36
N LEU A 68 0.72 -10.12 0.86
CA LEU A 68 0.08 -10.08 -0.46
C LEU A 68 1.06 -10.39 -1.59
N ILE A 69 2.26 -9.79 -1.57
CA ILE A 69 3.33 -10.05 -2.54
C ILE A 69 3.74 -11.52 -2.50
N ASN A 70 3.98 -12.07 -1.31
CA ASN A 70 4.37 -13.47 -1.16
C ASN A 70 3.27 -14.44 -1.62
N GLN A 71 2.00 -14.14 -1.32
CA GLN A 71 0.87 -14.95 -1.79
C GLN A 71 0.76 -14.95 -3.30
N HIS A 72 1.03 -13.84 -3.97
CA HIS A 72 0.94 -13.74 -5.42
C HIS A 72 2.13 -14.37 -6.15
N ILE A 73 3.33 -14.36 -5.56
CA ILE A 73 4.53 -14.99 -6.14
C ILE A 73 4.49 -16.52 -6.01
N ASN A 74 3.86 -17.05 -4.95
CA ASN A 74 3.74 -18.50 -4.73
C ASN A 74 2.43 -19.11 -5.27
N GLN A 75 1.69 -18.37 -6.10
CA GLN A 75 0.52 -18.83 -6.86
C GLN A 75 0.93 -19.24 -8.26
#